data_AF-A0A967WR62-F1
#
_entry.id   AF-A0A967WR62-F1
#
_cell.length_a   1.000
_cell.length_b   1.000
_cell.length_c   1.000
_cell.angle_alpha   90.00
_cell.angle_beta   90.00
_cell.angle_gamma   90.00
#
_symmetry.space_group_name_H-M   'P 1'
#
loop_
_entity.id
_entity.type
_entity.pdbx_description
1 polymer ?
#
loop_
_entity_poly.entity_id
_entity_poly.type
_entity_poly.pdbx_seq_one_letter_code
_entity_poly.pdbx_strand_id
1 'polypeptide(L)'
;AAAAPGQTKVKLLNPPHQGVLELEVGESHTFYIKVKSEEPFLFAMAKMDQYYPGRGIHVPAGDKAPGGTTALLKITITGKNSTADLPAVCDWPEPGDCWPPGVAPVAIVAGMRYPGGVYGEQFPFMVIVP
;
A
#
# COMPACT_ATOMS: atom_id res chain seq x y z
N ALA A 1 30.25 4.65 6.20
CA ALA A 1 29.01 5.31 5.75
C ALA A 1 28.49 4.52 4.55
N ALA A 2 27.27 3.99 4.60
CA ALA A 2 26.66 3.39 3.43
C ALA A 2 26.43 4.52 2.40
N ALA A 3 26.87 4.32 1.16
CA ALA A 3 26.58 5.24 0.07
C ALA A 3 25.07 5.44 -0.02
N ALA A 4 24.62 6.67 -0.25
CA ALA A 4 23.22 6.92 -0.59
C ALA A 4 22.90 6.02 -1.80
N PRO A 5 21.91 5.11 -1.70
CA PRO A 5 21.60 4.22 -2.80
C PRO A 5 21.33 5.07 -4.04
N GLY A 6 21.87 4.67 -5.19
CA GLY A 6 21.54 5.27 -6.49
C GLY A 6 20.02 5.44 -6.67
N GLN A 7 19.58 6.32 -7.58
CA GLN A 7 18.18 6.76 -7.67
C GLN A 7 17.19 5.59 -7.54
N THR A 8 16.58 5.46 -6.36
CA THR A 8 15.61 4.43 -6.04
C THR A 8 14.22 5.08 -6.09
N LYS A 9 13.27 4.41 -6.73
CA LYS A 9 11.91 4.94 -6.92
C LYS A 9 10.87 3.84 -6.78
N VAL A 10 9.86 4.08 -5.95
CA VAL A 10 8.63 3.30 -5.90
C VAL A 10 7.52 4.15 -6.49
N LYS A 11 6.65 3.57 -7.32
CA LYS A 11 5.53 4.30 -7.93
C LYS A 11 4.27 3.44 -7.93
N LEU A 12 3.22 3.93 -7.29
CA LEU A 12 1.85 3.43 -7.49
C LEU A 12 1.34 3.88 -8.86
N LEU A 13 1.03 2.93 -9.74
CA LEU A 13 0.70 3.21 -11.14
C LEU A 13 -0.77 3.61 -11.34
N ASN A 14 -1.65 3.14 -10.48
CA ASN A 14 -3.08 3.39 -10.49
C ASN A 14 -3.55 3.82 -9.08
N PRO A 15 -3.13 4.99 -8.59
CA PRO A 15 -3.57 5.47 -7.29
C PRO A 15 -5.09 5.68 -7.29
N PRO A 16 -5.77 5.53 -6.13
CA PRO A 16 -7.17 5.89 -5.99
C PRO A 16 -7.41 7.36 -6.35
N HIS A 17 -8.58 7.65 -6.93
CA HIS A 17 -8.92 9.01 -7.30
C HIS A 17 -9.04 9.87 -6.03
N GLN A 18 -8.23 10.93 -5.94
CA GLN A 18 -8.17 11.81 -4.75
C GLN A 18 -7.91 11.06 -3.42
N GLY A 19 -7.23 9.91 -3.48
CA GLY A 19 -6.96 9.09 -2.29
C GLY A 19 -8.18 8.33 -1.76
N VAL A 20 -9.26 8.23 -2.56
CA VAL A 20 -10.48 7.51 -2.23
C VAL A 20 -10.67 6.35 -3.18
N LEU A 21 -10.87 5.15 -2.63
CA LEU A 21 -11.33 3.99 -3.37
C LEU A 21 -12.70 3.56 -2.87
N GLU A 22 -13.68 3.54 -3.74
CA GLU A 22 -15.00 2.98 -3.47
C GLU A 22 -15.05 1.55 -4.02
N LEU A 23 -15.57 0.61 -3.22
CA LEU A 23 -15.76 -0.78 -3.62
C LEU A 23 -17.11 -1.27 -3.12
N GLU A 24 -17.85 -1.97 -3.99
CA GLU A 24 -18.96 -2.79 -3.54
C GLU A 24 -18.48 -4.04 -2.78
N VAL A 25 -19.36 -4.64 -1.98
CA VAL A 25 -19.04 -5.94 -1.34
C VAL A 25 -18.82 -7.00 -2.42
N GLY A 26 -17.65 -7.65 -2.38
CA GLY A 26 -17.19 -8.63 -3.37
C GLY A 26 -16.44 -8.02 -4.56
N GLU A 27 -16.51 -6.69 -4.76
CA GLU A 27 -15.72 -6.01 -5.79
C GLU A 27 -14.24 -6.04 -5.43
N SER A 28 -13.39 -6.26 -6.44
CA SER A 28 -11.94 -6.28 -6.26
C SER A 28 -11.23 -5.21 -7.08
N HIS A 29 -10.23 -4.58 -6.48
CA HIS A 29 -9.33 -3.65 -7.16
C HIS A 29 -7.89 -4.14 -7.02
N THR A 30 -7.13 -4.11 -8.12
CA THR A 30 -5.70 -4.46 -8.11
C THR A 30 -4.85 -3.22 -8.33
N PHE A 31 -4.03 -2.89 -7.34
CA PHE A 31 -2.96 -1.91 -7.44
C PHE A 31 -1.73 -2.50 -8.10
N TYR A 32 -1.09 -1.70 -8.95
CA TYR A 32 0.18 -2.02 -9.58
C TYR A 32 1.25 -1.07 -9.07
N ILE A 33 2.32 -1.63 -8.50
CA ILE A 33 3.42 -0.88 -7.93
C ILE A 33 4.67 -1.18 -8.74
N LYS A 34 5.25 -0.16 -9.37
CA LYS A 34 6.54 -0.28 -10.05
C LYS A 34 7.65 0.14 -9.10
N VAL A 35 8.60 -0.75 -8.90
CA VAL A 35 9.85 -0.44 -8.21
C VAL A 35 10.98 -0.37 -9.24
N LYS A 36 11.86 0.63 -9.10
CA LYS A 36 13.06 0.79 -9.93
C LYS A 36 14.22 1.22 -9.04
N SER A 37 15.38 0.62 -9.26
CA SER A 37 16.64 0.96 -8.60
C SER A 37 17.79 0.92 -9.60
N GLU A 38 18.83 1.69 -9.34
CA GLU A 38 20.11 1.61 -10.06
C GLU A 38 20.96 0.43 -9.59
N GLU A 39 20.73 -0.03 -8.36
CA GLU A 39 21.42 -1.18 -7.76
C GLU A 39 20.53 -2.43 -7.73
N PRO A 40 21.11 -3.63 -7.86
CA PRO A 40 20.34 -4.86 -7.73
C PRO A 40 19.86 -5.05 -6.29
N PHE A 41 18.55 -5.16 -6.10
CA PHE A 41 17.95 -5.57 -4.83
C PHE A 41 17.94 -7.11 -4.70
N LEU A 42 17.92 -7.60 -3.46
CA LEU A 42 17.74 -9.03 -3.13
C LEU A 42 16.30 -9.48 -3.41
N PHE A 43 15.33 -8.64 -3.06
CA PHE A 43 13.92 -8.80 -3.43
C PHE A 43 13.19 -7.46 -3.29
N ALA A 44 12.06 -7.34 -3.98
CA ALA A 44 11.08 -6.28 -3.78
C ALA A 44 9.78 -6.87 -3.22
N MET A 45 9.03 -6.08 -2.46
CA MET A 45 7.81 -6.52 -1.80
C MET A 45 6.81 -5.38 -1.65
N ALA A 46 5.52 -5.69 -1.75
CA ALA A 46 4.42 -4.80 -1.41
C ALA A 46 3.48 -5.50 -0.43
N LYS A 47 2.93 -4.75 0.53
CA LYS A 47 1.96 -5.22 1.53
C LYS A 47 0.96 -4.11 1.81
N MET A 48 -0.19 -4.49 2.37
CA MET A 48 -1.13 -3.54 2.96
C MET A 48 -0.83 -3.35 4.44
N ASP A 49 -0.90 -2.11 4.88
CA ASP A 49 -1.06 -1.72 6.27
C ASP A 49 -2.49 -1.20 6.46
N GLN A 50 -3.16 -1.63 7.54
CA GLN A 50 -4.59 -1.41 7.75
C GLN A 50 -4.83 -0.94 9.17
N TYR A 51 -5.54 0.17 9.34
CA TYR A 51 -5.94 0.64 10.68
C TYR A 51 -7.02 -0.27 11.30
N TYR A 52 -7.96 -0.75 10.49
CA TYR A 52 -8.99 -1.72 10.90
C TYR A 52 -8.81 -3.08 10.20
N PRO A 53 -7.83 -3.93 10.61
CA PRO A 53 -7.58 -5.21 9.93
C PRO A 53 -8.83 -6.09 9.83
N GLY A 54 -9.18 -6.47 8.60
CA GLY A 54 -10.27 -7.39 8.31
C GLY A 54 -11.68 -6.79 8.34
N ARG A 55 -11.79 -5.47 8.51
CA ARG A 55 -13.02 -4.66 8.40
C ARG A 55 -12.96 -3.83 7.11
N GLY A 56 -14.09 -3.69 6.42
CA GLY A 56 -14.15 -2.96 5.15
C GLY A 56 -13.69 -3.85 4.02
N ILE A 57 -12.41 -4.20 4.03
CA ILE A 57 -11.75 -4.94 2.95
C ILE A 57 -11.13 -6.26 3.40
N HIS A 58 -10.99 -7.16 2.43
CA HIS A 58 -10.09 -8.30 2.48
C HIS A 58 -8.86 -8.01 1.62
N VAL A 59 -7.68 -8.31 2.16
CA VAL A 59 -6.43 -8.23 1.42
C VAL A 59 -5.78 -9.62 1.48
N PRO A 60 -5.57 -10.32 0.35
CA PRO A 60 -4.67 -11.46 0.30
C PRO A 60 -3.25 -11.12 0.78
N ALA A 61 -2.41 -12.14 0.90
CA ALA A 61 -0.99 -11.92 1.18
C ALA A 61 -0.39 -10.92 0.16
N GLY A 62 0.53 -10.08 0.64
CA GLY A 62 1.26 -9.14 -0.21
C GLY A 62 2.08 -9.85 -1.30
N ASP A 63 2.56 -9.08 -2.27
CA ASP A 63 3.32 -9.60 -3.41
C ASP A 63 4.83 -9.40 -3.21
N LYS A 64 5.61 -10.30 -3.81
CA LYS A 64 7.07 -10.31 -3.71
C LYS A 64 7.69 -10.71 -5.05
N ALA A 65 8.64 -9.89 -5.50
CA ALA A 65 9.47 -10.20 -6.65
C ALA A 65 10.89 -10.55 -6.20
N PRO A 66 11.51 -11.62 -6.76
CA PRO A 66 12.93 -11.91 -6.52
C PRO A 66 13.83 -10.83 -7.12
N GLY A 67 15.12 -10.89 -6.83
CA GLY A 67 16.10 -9.85 -7.12
C GLY A 67 16.14 -9.32 -8.56
N GLY A 68 16.69 -8.11 -8.71
CA GLY A 68 16.76 -7.39 -9.97
C GLY A 68 16.93 -5.88 -9.73
N THR A 69 16.75 -5.08 -10.78
CA THR A 69 16.77 -3.59 -10.71
C THR A 69 15.40 -2.98 -10.98
N THR A 70 14.43 -3.81 -11.41
CA THR A 70 13.05 -3.41 -11.64
C THR A 70 12.13 -4.57 -11.24
N ALA A 71 10.97 -4.24 -10.70
CA ALA A 71 9.90 -5.20 -10.49
C ALA A 71 8.53 -4.50 -10.60
N LEU A 72 7.52 -5.29 -10.96
CA LEU A 72 6.13 -4.91 -10.94
C LEU A 72 5.44 -5.79 -9.89
N LEU A 73 4.97 -5.16 -8.81
CA LEU A 73 4.27 -5.80 -7.72
C LEU A 73 2.77 -5.52 -7.84
N LYS A 74 1.96 -6.43 -7.32
CA LYS A 74 0.50 -6.35 -7.37
C LYS A 74 -0.10 -6.50 -5.98
N ILE A 75 -1.07 -5.66 -5.65
CA ILE A 75 -1.88 -5.83 -4.44
C ILE A 75 -3.33 -5.80 -4.85
N THR A 76 -4.02 -6.91 -4.68
CA THR A 76 -5.47 -6.97 -4.87
C THR A 76 -6.13 -6.77 -3.51
N ILE A 77 -7.16 -5.94 -3.46
CA ILE A 77 -8.06 -5.81 -2.31
C ILE A 77 -9.48 -6.08 -2.76
N THR A 78 -10.31 -6.59 -1.86
CA THR A 78 -11.71 -6.94 -2.13
C THR A 78 -12.61 -6.31 -1.07
N GLY A 79 -13.69 -5.64 -1.48
CA GLY A 79 -14.72 -5.16 -0.55
C GLY A 79 -15.34 -6.35 0.18
N LYS A 80 -15.48 -6.27 1.51
CA LYS A 80 -15.89 -7.39 2.36
C LYS A 80 -17.15 -7.09 3.17
N ASN A 81 -17.17 -5.96 3.87
CA ASN A 81 -18.30 -5.54 4.70
C ASN A 81 -18.34 -4.01 4.76
N SER A 82 -19.52 -3.45 5.02
CA SER A 82 -19.71 -2.01 5.09
C SER A 82 -18.71 -1.32 6.03
N THR A 83 -18.24 -0.15 5.62
CA THR A 83 -17.39 0.74 6.42
C THR A 83 -18.18 1.82 7.14
N ALA A 84 -19.51 1.91 6.93
CA ALA A 84 -20.34 3.01 7.42
C ALA A 84 -20.32 3.20 8.94
N ASP A 85 -20.07 2.12 9.71
CA ASP A 85 -20.00 2.16 11.18
C ASP A 85 -18.60 2.47 11.73
N LEU A 86 -17.58 2.60 10.87
CA LEU A 86 -16.22 2.84 11.29
C LEU A 86 -16.07 4.28 11.82
N PRO A 87 -15.50 4.48 13.02
CA PRO A 87 -15.29 5.80 13.56
C PRO A 87 -14.20 6.55 12.79
N ALA A 88 -14.16 7.87 12.96
CA ALA A 88 -13.08 8.69 12.44
C ALA A 88 -11.74 8.28 13.08
N VAL A 89 -10.65 8.43 12.32
CA VAL A 89 -9.30 8.07 12.74
C VAL A 89 -8.39 9.27 12.60
N CYS A 90 -7.62 9.58 13.64
CA CYS A 90 -6.58 10.59 13.60
C CYS A 90 -5.22 9.97 13.96
N ASP A 91 -4.14 10.63 13.58
CA ASP A 91 -2.75 10.26 13.87
C ASP A 91 -2.34 8.91 13.27
N TRP A 92 -2.88 8.57 12.11
CA TRP A 92 -2.50 7.40 11.33
C TRP A 92 -2.58 7.67 9.82
N PRO A 93 -1.63 7.18 8.99
CA PRO A 93 -0.44 6.45 9.39
C PRO A 93 0.62 7.34 10.06
N GLU A 94 0.55 8.65 9.90
CA GLU A 94 1.44 9.61 10.56
C GLU A 94 0.68 10.56 11.51
N PRO A 95 1.36 11.11 12.54
CA PRO A 95 0.77 12.12 13.40
C PRO A 95 0.24 13.32 12.61
N GLY A 96 -1.00 13.74 12.89
CA GLY A 96 -1.68 14.82 12.18
C GLY A 96 -2.50 14.40 10.96
N ASP A 97 -2.42 13.15 10.50
CA ASP A 97 -3.31 12.62 9.46
C ASP A 97 -4.69 12.31 10.05
N CYS A 98 -5.75 12.80 9.40
CA CYS A 98 -7.14 12.60 9.85
C CYS A 98 -8.00 12.03 8.73
N TRP A 99 -8.72 10.97 9.04
CA TRP A 99 -9.65 10.27 8.16
C TRP A 99 -11.08 10.42 8.68
N PRO A 100 -12.05 10.71 7.80
CA PRO A 100 -13.44 10.88 8.20
C PRO A 100 -14.04 9.56 8.72
N PRO A 101 -15.17 9.61 9.46
CA PRO A 101 -15.91 8.40 9.79
C PRO A 101 -16.49 7.75 8.52
N GLY A 102 -16.84 6.47 8.61
CA GLY A 102 -17.46 5.73 7.50
C GLY A 102 -16.47 5.16 6.49
N VAL A 103 -15.16 5.24 6.75
CA VAL A 103 -14.10 4.78 5.84
C VAL A 103 -13.15 3.81 6.54
N ALA A 104 -12.47 2.96 5.77
CA ALA A 104 -11.35 2.16 6.24
C ALA A 104 -10.03 2.83 5.79
N PRO A 105 -9.27 3.47 6.69
CA PRO A 105 -7.93 3.98 6.38
C PRO A 105 -6.96 2.84 6.16
N VAL A 106 -6.22 2.92 5.05
CA VAL A 106 -5.28 1.89 4.64
C VAL A 106 -4.05 2.52 3.97
N ALA A 107 -2.98 1.75 3.86
CA ALA A 107 -1.81 2.16 3.10
C ALA A 107 -1.18 0.98 2.37
N ILE A 108 -0.70 1.21 1.16
CA ILE A 108 0.22 0.26 0.52
C ILE A 108 1.63 0.61 0.98
N VAL A 109 2.33 -0.36 1.56
CA VAL A 109 3.76 -0.25 1.86
C VAL A 109 4.52 -1.09 0.85
N ALA A 110 5.39 -0.46 0.07
CA ALA A 110 6.17 -1.14 -0.96
C ALA A 110 7.64 -0.74 -0.92
N GLY A 111 8.53 -1.69 -1.15
CA GLY A 111 9.96 -1.45 -0.99
C GLY A 111 10.85 -2.55 -1.55
N MET A 112 12.15 -2.34 -1.36
CA MET A 112 13.24 -3.20 -1.84
C MET A 112 14.19 -3.50 -0.68
N ARG A 113 14.63 -4.75 -0.59
CA ARG A 113 15.68 -5.19 0.33
C ARG A 113 16.99 -5.28 -0.43
N TYR A 114 18.04 -4.68 0.11
CA TYR A 114 19.42 -4.77 -0.36
C TYR A 114 20.27 -5.54 0.67
N PRO A 115 21.50 -5.96 0.34
CA PRO A 115 22.41 -6.55 1.32
C PRO A 115 22.66 -5.63 2.54
N GLY A 116 22.74 -4.32 2.32
CA GLY A 116 23.05 -3.32 3.34
C GLY A 116 21.86 -2.61 3.99
N GLY A 117 20.62 -2.87 3.58
CA GLY A 117 19.47 -2.11 4.09
C GLY A 117 18.14 -2.35 3.37
N VAL A 118 17.15 -1.52 3.71
CA VAL A 118 15.82 -1.52 3.10
C VAL A 118 15.50 -0.10 2.64
N TYR A 119 14.87 0.01 1.48
CA TYR A 119 14.17 1.22 1.05
C TYR A 119 12.68 0.90 0.93
N GLY A 120 11.81 1.78 1.41
CA GLY A 120 10.37 1.61 1.32
C GLY A 120 9.65 2.94 1.22
N GLU A 121 8.49 2.92 0.56
CA GLU A 121 7.56 4.02 0.47
C GLU A 121 6.17 3.54 0.90
N GLN A 122 5.38 4.47 1.42
CA GLN A 122 4.01 4.25 1.86
C GLN A 122 3.06 5.12 1.05
N PHE A 123 1.93 4.54 0.64
CA PHE A 123 0.89 5.20 -0.14
C PHE A 123 -0.43 5.11 0.64
N PRO A 124 -0.74 6.07 1.52
CA PRO A 124 -1.99 6.09 2.26
C PRO A 124 -3.18 6.44 1.36
N PHE A 125 -4.34 5.85 1.67
CA PHE A 125 -5.63 6.14 1.04
C PHE A 125 -6.77 5.64 1.93
N MET A 126 -8.00 6.00 1.61
CA MET A 126 -9.18 5.48 2.28
C MET A 126 -10.01 4.61 1.35
N VAL A 127 -10.65 3.59 1.94
CA VAL A 127 -11.62 2.74 1.25
C VAL A 127 -13.01 2.96 1.83
N ILE A 128 -13.99 3.08 0.94
CA ILE A 128 -15.41 3.08 1.28
C ILE A 128 -16.02 1.79 0.74
N VAL A 129 -16.73 1.07 1.61
CA VAL A 129 -17.59 -0.05 1.22
C VAL A 129 -18.99 0.26 1.75
N PRO A 130 -20.01 0.36 0.88
CA PRO A 130 -21.37 0.68 1.33
C PRO A 130 -21.96 -0.40 2.26
#